data_AF-W2JRT8-F1
#
_entry.id   AF-W2JRT8-F1
#
_cell.length_a   1.000
_cell.length_b   1.000
_cell.length_c   1.000
_cell.angle_alpha   90.00
_cell.angle_beta   90.00
_cell.angle_gamma   90.00
#
_symmetry.space_group_name_H-M   'P 1'
#
loop_
_entity.id
_entity.type
_entity.pdbx_description
1 polymer ?
#
loop_
_entity_poly.entity_id
_entity_poly.type
_entity_poly.pdbx_seq_one_letter_code
_entity_poly.pdbx_strand_id
1 'polypeptide(L)'
;MLNCKVPIQSTLLLALLGATQGETATSDPASATYSLSAFAIGDWGTTVTKGSCCSRSATYNNYDINAEDVVANLMDIQAGKVGVKPKVIIGHGDNFYWTGINSLEGRDSRFATTFEEKFNGNNIKTIPWVNVLGNHDYGGASYVCNQGDNNAKCESTDALLQGLDNKFKWQSEYTSPNDNRWNLDDHFYVH
;
A
#
# COMPACT_ATOMS: atom_id res chain seq x y z
N MET A 1 -72.93 17.84 -19.21
CA MET A 1 -71.60 18.40 -19.53
C MET A 1 -70.84 18.61 -18.23
N LEU A 2 -69.66 18.00 -18.17
CA LEU A 2 -68.57 18.12 -17.21
C LEU A 2 -68.86 17.94 -15.70
N ASN A 3 -68.61 16.69 -15.27
CA ASN A 3 -68.19 16.30 -13.93
C ASN A 3 -66.95 17.09 -13.47
N CYS A 4 -67.04 17.81 -12.36
CA CYS A 4 -65.88 18.23 -11.59
C CYS A 4 -65.29 17.01 -10.87
N LYS A 5 -64.11 16.57 -11.32
CA LYS A 5 -63.33 15.52 -10.67
C LYS A 5 -62.82 16.00 -9.31
N VAL A 6 -63.12 15.21 -8.28
CA VAL A 6 -62.53 15.25 -6.94
C VAL A 6 -61.02 14.96 -7.06
N PRO A 7 -60.12 15.75 -6.43
CA PRO A 7 -58.74 15.34 -6.30
C PRO A 7 -58.66 14.22 -5.26
N ILE A 8 -58.21 13.05 -5.73
CA ILE A 8 -57.89 11.86 -4.95
C ILE A 8 -56.78 12.24 -3.95
N GLN A 9 -57.00 11.98 -2.67
CA GLN A 9 -55.95 12.03 -1.64
C GLN A 9 -54.83 11.07 -2.03
N SER A 10 -53.65 11.60 -2.34
CA SER A 10 -52.43 10.79 -2.41
C SER A 10 -52.02 10.43 -0.99
N THR A 11 -52.37 9.22 -0.56
CA THR A 11 -51.81 8.60 0.64
C THR A 11 -50.31 8.42 0.41
N LEU A 12 -49.50 9.24 1.07
CA LEU A 12 -48.05 9.11 1.07
C LEU A 12 -47.70 7.85 1.88
N LEU A 13 -47.39 6.75 1.19
CA LEU A 13 -46.90 5.53 1.79
C LEU A 13 -45.46 5.80 2.25
N LEU A 14 -45.29 6.16 3.52
CA LEU A 14 -43.96 6.31 4.13
C LEU A 14 -43.38 4.90 4.32
N ALA A 15 -42.57 4.45 3.36
CA ALA A 15 -41.75 3.26 3.54
C ALA A 15 -40.74 3.55 4.66
N LEU A 16 -40.92 2.91 5.82
CA LEU A 16 -39.93 2.84 6.88
C LEU A 16 -38.72 2.08 6.36
N LEU A 17 -37.79 2.80 5.73
CA LEU A 17 -36.41 2.39 5.62
C LEU A 17 -35.88 2.32 7.06
N GLY A 18 -35.77 1.10 7.59
CA GLY A 18 -35.06 0.85 8.83
C GLY A 18 -33.63 1.31 8.65
N ALA A 19 -33.33 2.53 9.10
CA ALA A 19 -31.98 2.94 9.35
C ALA A 19 -31.43 1.96 10.38
N THR A 20 -30.46 1.15 9.97
CA THR A 20 -29.59 0.44 10.91
C THR A 20 -28.93 1.53 11.74
N GLN A 21 -29.45 1.77 12.93
CA GLN A 21 -28.74 2.57 13.93
C GLN A 21 -27.39 1.89 14.10
N GLY A 22 -26.32 2.55 13.65
CA GLY A 22 -24.97 2.11 13.98
C GLY A 22 -24.91 1.95 15.49
N GLU A 23 -24.44 0.80 15.95
CA GLU A 23 -24.27 0.54 17.37
C GLU A 23 -23.55 1.74 18.00
N THR A 24 -24.23 2.42 18.93
CA THR A 24 -23.62 3.51 19.69
C THR A 24 -22.46 2.94 20.47
N ALA A 25 -21.23 3.37 20.15
CA ALA A 25 -20.02 2.94 20.85
C ALA A 25 -20.22 3.12 22.36
N THR A 26 -20.18 2.00 23.10
CA THR A 26 -20.54 1.96 24.53
C THR A 26 -19.35 2.25 25.46
N SER A 27 -18.13 2.33 24.92
CA SER A 27 -16.92 2.61 25.67
C SER A 27 -16.50 4.07 25.50
N ASP A 28 -16.23 4.76 26.61
CA ASP A 28 -15.55 6.06 26.58
C ASP A 28 -14.10 5.87 26.09
N PRO A 29 -13.70 6.43 24.93
CA PRO A 29 -12.36 6.25 24.36
C PRO A 29 -11.24 6.78 25.27
N ALA A 30 -11.54 7.68 26.23
CA ALA A 30 -10.56 8.16 27.19
C ALA A 30 -10.26 7.16 28.33
N SER A 31 -11.15 6.19 28.56
CA SER A 31 -11.01 5.18 29.63
C SER A 31 -10.87 3.75 29.10
N ALA A 32 -11.10 3.54 27.80
CA ALA A 32 -10.95 2.25 27.16
C ALA A 32 -9.46 1.88 27.01
N THR A 33 -9.11 0.68 27.49
CA THR A 33 -7.78 0.11 27.31
C THR A 33 -7.74 -0.72 26.03
N TYR A 34 -6.92 -0.29 25.07
CA TYR A 34 -6.67 -1.04 23.83
C TYR A 34 -5.24 -1.57 23.82
N SER A 35 -5.08 -2.81 23.37
CA SER A 35 -3.77 -3.37 23.06
C SER A 35 -3.49 -3.21 21.57
N LEU A 36 -2.51 -2.37 21.22
CA LEU A 36 -2.06 -2.16 19.86
C LEU A 36 -0.61 -2.63 19.71
N SER A 37 -0.34 -3.34 18.63
CA SER A 37 1.01 -3.67 18.17
C SER A 37 1.06 -3.41 16.67
N ALA A 38 2.20 -2.93 16.19
CA ALA A 38 2.48 -2.64 14.80
C ALA A 38 3.94 -2.94 14.50
N PHE A 39 4.24 -3.30 13.25
CA PHE A 39 5.61 -3.21 12.74
C PHE A 39 5.80 -1.90 12.00
N ALA A 40 7.03 -1.41 11.96
CA ALA A 40 7.47 -0.30 11.15
C ALA A 40 8.72 -0.74 10.38
N ILE A 41 8.71 -0.55 9.06
CA ILE A 41 9.80 -0.94 8.16
C ILE A 41 9.94 0.09 7.05
N GLY A 42 11.15 0.36 6.59
CA GLY A 42 11.48 1.23 5.45
C GLY A 42 12.65 0.63 4.69
N ASP A 43 12.89 1.12 3.47
CA ASP A 43 14.08 0.78 2.67
C ASP A 43 14.23 -0.74 2.47
N TRP A 44 13.11 -1.45 2.29
CA TRP A 44 13.07 -2.92 2.37
C TRP A 44 13.07 -3.61 1.00
N GLY A 45 12.57 -2.94 -0.04
CA GLY A 45 12.21 -3.58 -1.31
C GLY A 45 13.38 -3.92 -2.22
N THR A 46 14.01 -5.07 -2.00
CA THR A 46 15.21 -5.46 -2.75
C THR A 46 14.97 -5.58 -4.25
N THR A 47 16.02 -5.46 -5.06
CA THR A 47 15.89 -5.69 -6.51
C THR A 47 15.63 -7.16 -6.80
N VAL A 48 14.97 -7.46 -7.92
CA VAL A 48 14.71 -8.85 -8.36
C VAL A 48 15.98 -9.69 -8.59
N THR A 49 17.13 -9.03 -8.73
CA THR A 49 18.45 -9.66 -8.88
C THR A 49 19.28 -9.66 -7.59
N LYS A 50 18.67 -9.29 -6.45
CA LYS A 50 19.35 -9.11 -5.15
C LYS A 50 20.57 -8.16 -5.21
N GLY A 51 20.45 -7.10 -6.00
CA GLY A 51 21.42 -6.02 -6.06
C GLY A 51 21.33 -5.14 -4.82
N SER A 52 22.47 -4.72 -4.28
CA SER A 52 22.53 -3.89 -3.07
C SER A 52 23.58 -2.80 -3.19
N CYS A 53 23.28 -1.60 -2.68
CA CYS A 53 24.29 -0.54 -2.53
C CYS A 53 25.40 -0.95 -1.55
N CYS A 54 25.11 -1.86 -0.63
CA CYS A 54 26.07 -2.39 0.33
C CYS A 54 27.22 -3.13 -0.34
N SER A 55 27.08 -3.60 -1.59
CA SER A 55 28.17 -4.21 -2.36
C SER A 55 29.42 -3.32 -2.52
N ARG A 56 29.28 -2.02 -2.28
CA ARG A 56 30.39 -1.04 -2.26
C ARG A 56 31.18 -1.04 -0.95
N SER A 57 30.64 -1.64 0.12
CA SER A 57 31.30 -1.76 1.41
C SER A 57 32.26 -2.94 1.43
N ALA A 58 33.42 -2.75 2.09
CA ALA A 58 34.36 -3.85 2.35
C ALA A 58 33.80 -4.92 3.31
N THR A 59 32.72 -4.61 4.06
CA THR A 59 32.08 -5.54 5.01
C THR A 59 30.85 -6.24 4.45
N TYR A 60 30.55 -6.02 3.15
CA TYR A 60 29.41 -6.61 2.47
C TYR A 60 29.42 -8.14 2.57
N ASN A 61 28.30 -8.71 2.96
CA ASN A 61 28.18 -10.15 3.14
C ASN A 61 26.76 -10.65 2.84
N ASN A 62 26.53 -11.94 3.10
CA ASN A 62 25.26 -12.59 2.78
C ASN A 62 24.07 -12.05 3.58
N TYR A 63 24.26 -11.41 4.74
CA TYR A 63 23.16 -10.77 5.46
C TYR A 63 22.62 -9.58 4.68
N ASP A 64 23.49 -8.78 4.05
CA ASP A 64 23.07 -7.64 3.23
C ASP A 64 22.27 -8.08 2.00
N ILE A 65 22.67 -9.19 1.37
CA ILE A 65 21.99 -9.77 0.18
C ILE A 65 20.59 -10.26 0.52
N ASN A 66 20.41 -10.80 1.73
CA ASN A 66 19.18 -11.47 2.16
C ASN A 66 18.45 -10.70 3.25
N ALA A 67 18.73 -9.40 3.42
CA ALA A 67 18.20 -8.59 4.50
C ALA A 67 16.66 -8.60 4.52
N GLU A 68 16.03 -8.42 3.35
CA GLU A 68 14.57 -8.48 3.19
C GLU A 68 14.00 -9.84 3.61
N ASP A 69 14.57 -10.95 3.09
CA ASP A 69 14.16 -12.32 3.43
C ASP A 69 14.28 -12.57 4.96
N VAL A 70 15.36 -12.12 5.58
CA VAL A 70 15.63 -12.27 7.02
C VAL A 70 14.64 -11.44 7.84
N VAL A 71 14.42 -10.17 7.50
CA VAL A 71 13.50 -9.29 8.22
C VAL A 71 12.06 -9.80 8.10
N ALA A 72 11.61 -10.20 6.91
CA ALA A 72 10.28 -10.77 6.71
C ALA A 72 10.05 -12.03 7.59
N ASN A 73 11.05 -12.91 7.67
CA ASN A 73 10.99 -14.11 8.52
C ASN A 73 10.93 -13.75 10.02
N LEU A 74 11.76 -12.81 10.47
CA LEU A 74 11.75 -12.35 11.86
C LEU A 74 10.43 -11.68 12.24
N MET A 75 9.85 -10.87 11.34
CA MET A 75 8.52 -10.30 11.53
C MET A 75 7.46 -11.39 11.70
N ASP A 76 7.49 -12.43 10.86
CA ASP A 76 6.56 -13.56 10.97
C ASP A 76 6.69 -14.32 12.30
N ILE A 77 7.93 -14.69 12.67
CA ILE A 77 8.22 -15.37 13.93
C ILE A 77 7.75 -14.53 15.12
N GLN A 78 8.03 -13.23 15.10
CA GLN A 78 7.67 -12.34 16.19
C GLN A 78 6.15 -12.20 16.30
N ALA A 79 5.45 -12.01 15.17
CA ALA A 79 3.99 -11.92 15.14
C ALA A 79 3.30 -13.19 15.67
N GLY A 80 3.91 -14.36 15.51
CA GLY A 80 3.41 -15.64 16.04
C GLY A 80 3.69 -15.88 17.53
N LYS A 81 4.57 -15.10 18.16
CA LYS A 81 5.00 -15.30 19.56
C LYS A 81 4.46 -14.25 20.54
N VAL A 82 4.08 -13.08 20.06
CA VAL A 82 3.61 -11.97 20.91
C VAL A 82 2.18 -12.17 21.38
N GLY A 83 1.88 -11.73 22.60
CA GLY A 83 0.51 -11.76 23.16
C GLY A 83 -0.47 -10.83 22.44
N VAL A 84 0.04 -9.82 21.72
CA VAL A 84 -0.76 -8.88 20.90
C VAL A 84 -0.20 -8.91 19.48
N LYS A 85 -0.90 -9.63 18.59
CA LYS A 85 -0.53 -9.72 17.18
C LYS A 85 -0.56 -8.33 16.51
N PRO A 86 0.43 -7.97 15.68
CA PRO A 86 0.42 -6.70 14.97
C PRO A 86 -0.86 -6.54 14.15
N LYS A 87 -1.44 -5.34 14.19
CA LYS A 87 -2.67 -4.99 13.44
C LYS A 87 -2.38 -4.32 12.12
N VAL A 88 -1.16 -3.80 11.96
CA VAL A 88 -0.71 -3.07 10.78
C VAL A 88 0.81 -3.18 10.64
N ILE A 89 1.28 -3.12 9.41
CA ILE A 89 2.70 -2.90 9.07
C ILE A 89 2.80 -1.51 8.43
N ILE A 90 3.63 -0.64 9.01
CA ILE A 90 3.82 0.75 8.57
C ILE A 90 5.07 0.80 7.68
N GLY A 91 4.87 0.94 6.37
CA GLY A 91 5.91 1.10 5.38
C GLY A 91 6.35 2.56 5.25
N HIS A 92 7.61 2.84 5.52
CA HIS A 92 8.20 4.18 5.49
C HIS A 92 8.77 4.57 4.11
N GLY A 93 8.38 3.86 3.05
CA GLY A 93 8.82 4.12 1.69
C GLY A 93 10.08 3.36 1.28
N ASP A 94 10.53 3.64 0.07
CA ASP A 94 11.54 2.88 -0.66
C ASP A 94 11.13 1.41 -0.80
N ASN A 95 9.90 1.25 -1.29
CA ASN A 95 9.20 -0.02 -1.41
C ASN A 95 9.77 -0.89 -2.53
N PHE A 96 10.38 -0.27 -3.56
CA PHE A 96 10.88 -0.97 -4.74
C PHE A 96 12.18 -0.35 -5.27
N TYR A 97 13.33 -0.84 -4.82
CA TYR A 97 14.62 -0.40 -5.37
C TYR A 97 14.84 -0.88 -6.82
N TRP A 98 15.57 -0.14 -7.66
CA TRP A 98 16.18 1.19 -7.41
C TRP A 98 15.31 2.36 -7.88
N THR A 99 14.27 2.11 -8.67
CA THR A 99 13.56 3.13 -9.44
C THR A 99 12.05 3.00 -9.36
N GLY A 100 11.54 2.30 -8.35
CA GLY A 100 10.13 2.07 -8.15
C GLY A 100 9.58 1.04 -9.13
N ILE A 101 8.28 1.18 -9.43
CA ILE A 101 7.61 0.52 -10.54
C ILE A 101 7.81 1.38 -11.79
N ASN A 102 8.25 0.78 -12.91
CA ASN A 102 8.60 1.52 -14.12
C ASN A 102 7.52 1.48 -15.21
N SER A 103 6.57 0.56 -15.12
CA SER A 103 5.46 0.44 -16.05
C SER A 103 4.29 -0.29 -15.42
N LEU A 104 3.09 -0.16 -16.01
CA LEU A 104 1.93 -0.95 -15.60
C LEU A 104 2.16 -2.44 -15.87
N GLU A 105 2.79 -2.76 -17.01
CA GLU A 105 3.10 -4.13 -17.43
C GLU A 105 4.09 -4.81 -16.46
N GLY A 106 5.04 -4.06 -15.92
CA GLY A 106 6.02 -4.55 -14.93
C GLY A 106 5.52 -4.54 -13.48
N ARG A 107 4.41 -3.85 -13.18
CA ARG A 107 3.91 -3.67 -11.81
C ARG A 107 3.72 -4.98 -11.08
N ASP A 108 2.90 -5.88 -11.64
CA ASP A 108 2.43 -7.05 -10.91
C ASP A 108 3.57 -8.06 -10.65
N SER A 109 4.53 -8.18 -11.56
CA SER A 109 5.71 -9.04 -11.36
C SER A 109 6.63 -8.49 -10.27
N ARG A 110 6.80 -7.17 -10.19
CA ARG A 110 7.56 -6.51 -9.13
C ARG A 110 6.92 -6.70 -7.75
N PHE A 111 5.61 -6.52 -7.65
CA PHE A 111 4.87 -6.80 -6.42
C PHE A 111 4.96 -8.28 -6.03
N ALA A 112 4.80 -9.20 -6.98
CA ALA A 112 4.92 -10.63 -6.71
C ALA A 112 6.28 -10.98 -6.09
N THR A 113 7.38 -10.60 -6.74
CA THR A 113 8.73 -10.99 -6.34
C THR A 113 9.27 -10.24 -5.12
N THR A 114 9.02 -8.93 -5.01
CA THR A 114 9.59 -8.09 -3.95
C THR A 114 8.68 -7.99 -2.73
N PHE A 115 7.36 -8.14 -2.87
CA PHE A 115 6.43 -7.97 -1.75
C PHE A 115 5.72 -9.27 -1.37
N GLU A 116 4.99 -9.88 -2.31
CA GLU A 116 4.10 -11.00 -1.98
C GLU A 116 4.86 -12.27 -1.64
N GLU A 117 5.91 -12.62 -2.39
CA GLU A 117 6.75 -13.78 -2.11
C GLU A 117 7.55 -13.65 -0.81
N LYS A 118 7.92 -12.42 -0.45
CA LYS A 118 8.78 -12.11 0.71
C LYS A 118 8.02 -12.12 2.01
N PHE A 119 6.89 -11.42 2.05
CA PHE A 119 6.07 -11.26 3.24
C PHE A 119 4.89 -12.24 3.27
N ASN A 120 5.17 -13.52 2.96
CA ASN A 120 4.16 -14.58 2.84
C ASN A 120 3.95 -15.44 4.10
N GLY A 121 4.63 -15.12 5.20
CA GLY A 121 4.58 -15.90 6.44
C GLY A 121 3.17 -15.96 7.05
N ASN A 122 2.78 -17.11 7.59
CA ASN A 122 1.41 -17.37 8.06
C ASN A 122 0.91 -16.37 9.12
N ASN A 123 1.82 -15.77 9.89
CA ASN A 123 1.48 -14.80 10.93
C ASN A 123 1.36 -13.38 10.38
N ILE A 124 1.97 -13.05 9.24
CA ILE A 124 1.98 -11.68 8.68
C ILE A 124 1.27 -11.52 7.33
N LYS A 125 0.99 -12.63 6.63
CA LYS A 125 0.50 -12.67 5.24
C LYS A 125 -0.76 -11.85 5.00
N THR A 126 -1.64 -11.71 5.99
CA THR A 126 -2.91 -10.97 5.86
C THR A 126 -2.94 -9.66 6.64
N ILE A 127 -1.82 -9.26 7.26
CA ILE A 127 -1.76 -7.99 7.99
C ILE A 127 -1.72 -6.84 6.98
N PRO A 128 -2.57 -5.81 7.12
CA PRO A 128 -2.56 -4.65 6.23
C PRO A 128 -1.24 -3.88 6.34
N TRP A 129 -0.76 -3.43 5.20
CA TRP A 129 0.36 -2.52 5.04
C TRP A 129 -0.17 -1.13 4.74
N VAL A 130 0.26 -0.14 5.50
CA VAL A 130 0.02 1.28 5.21
C VAL A 130 1.36 1.87 4.79
N ASN A 131 1.46 2.29 3.54
CA ASN A 131 2.72 2.68 2.93
C ASN A 131 2.73 4.17 2.60
N VAL A 132 3.95 4.67 2.43
CA VAL A 132 4.25 5.91 1.71
C VAL A 132 5.24 5.59 0.58
N LEU A 133 5.47 6.54 -0.31
CA LEU A 133 6.55 6.44 -1.30
C LEU A 133 7.82 7.10 -0.78
N GLY A 134 8.96 6.44 -0.99
CA GLY A 134 10.29 7.00 -0.79
C GLY A 134 10.89 7.55 -2.09
N ASN A 135 12.10 8.08 -2.02
CA ASN A 135 12.77 8.65 -3.18
C ASN A 135 13.05 7.62 -4.29
N HIS A 136 13.31 6.36 -3.95
CA HIS A 136 13.52 5.31 -4.95
C HIS A 136 12.24 4.96 -5.69
N ASP A 137 11.09 5.06 -5.04
CA ASP A 137 9.79 4.83 -5.66
C ASP A 137 9.47 5.83 -6.77
N TYR A 138 9.95 7.08 -6.65
CA TYR A 138 9.79 8.10 -7.69
C TYR A 138 10.80 7.98 -8.85
N GLY A 139 11.79 7.08 -8.76
CA GLY A 139 12.84 6.92 -9.77
C GLY A 139 14.26 6.99 -9.21
N GLY A 140 14.43 7.28 -7.91
CA GLY A 140 15.73 7.29 -7.25
C GLY A 140 16.71 8.25 -7.92
N ALA A 141 17.92 7.76 -8.22
CA ALA A 141 18.95 8.51 -8.95
C ALA A 141 18.83 8.37 -10.49
N SER A 142 17.67 7.94 -10.99
CA SER A 142 17.38 7.72 -12.41
C SER A 142 16.29 8.69 -12.90
N TYR A 143 15.68 8.40 -14.04
CA TYR A 143 14.56 9.17 -14.57
C TYR A 143 13.21 8.73 -13.99
N VAL A 144 12.31 9.70 -13.81
CA VAL A 144 10.91 9.49 -13.41
C VAL A 144 10.11 8.85 -14.55
N CYS A 145 10.26 9.35 -15.77
CA CYS A 145 9.56 8.84 -16.94
C CYS A 145 10.11 7.49 -17.41
N ASN A 146 9.34 6.83 -18.27
CA ASN A 146 9.65 5.50 -18.78
C ASN A 146 9.38 5.37 -20.28
N GLN A 147 10.08 4.43 -20.92
CA GLN A 147 9.79 3.91 -22.25
C GLN A 147 9.66 2.38 -22.12
N GLY A 148 8.42 1.88 -22.17
CA GLY A 148 8.14 0.52 -21.72
C GLY A 148 8.48 0.38 -20.24
N ASP A 149 9.18 -0.69 -19.85
CA ASP A 149 9.59 -0.92 -18.46
C ASP A 149 10.97 -0.31 -18.09
N ASN A 150 11.58 0.43 -19.02
CA ASN A 150 12.87 1.09 -18.80
C ASN A 150 12.66 2.56 -18.44
N ASN A 151 13.47 3.09 -17.52
CA ASN A 151 13.51 4.53 -17.26
C ASN A 151 13.99 5.30 -18.49
N ALA A 152 13.37 6.44 -18.76
CA ALA A 152 13.68 7.31 -19.89
C ALA A 152 13.58 8.77 -19.47
N LYS A 153 14.35 9.64 -20.13
CA LYS A 153 14.27 11.08 -19.89
C LYS A 153 12.86 11.59 -20.16
N CYS A 154 12.35 12.46 -19.31
CA CYS A 154 11.10 13.16 -19.57
C CYS A 154 11.30 14.22 -20.66
N GLU A 155 10.42 14.22 -21.66
CA GLU A 155 10.50 15.12 -22.83
C GLU A 155 10.01 16.55 -22.50
N SER A 156 9.22 16.71 -21.44
CA SER A 156 8.65 17.98 -20.99
C SER A 156 8.33 17.96 -19.49
N THR A 157 7.98 19.12 -18.94
CA THR A 157 7.44 19.22 -17.56
C THR A 157 6.13 18.44 -17.43
N ASP A 158 5.23 18.52 -18.40
CA ASP A 158 3.97 17.76 -18.37
C ASP A 158 4.23 16.25 -18.35
N ALA A 159 5.22 15.77 -19.13
CA ALA A 159 5.63 14.37 -19.11
C ALA A 159 6.21 13.98 -17.74
N LEU A 160 6.97 14.87 -17.10
CA LEU A 160 7.49 14.65 -15.74
C LEU A 160 6.37 14.53 -14.71
N LEU A 161 5.39 15.45 -14.73
CA LEU A 161 4.23 15.41 -13.81
C LEU A 161 3.41 14.13 -14.03
N GLN A 162 3.13 13.79 -15.28
CA GLN A 162 2.46 12.53 -15.62
C GLN A 162 3.28 11.30 -15.17
N GLY A 163 4.61 11.37 -15.25
CA GLY A 163 5.51 10.34 -14.74
C GLY A 163 5.39 10.16 -13.23
N LEU A 164 5.36 11.25 -12.46
CA LEU A 164 5.15 11.20 -11.00
C LEU A 164 3.79 10.57 -10.66
N ASP A 165 2.74 11.00 -11.35
CA ASP A 165 1.40 10.43 -11.20
C ASP A 165 1.38 8.93 -11.48
N ASN A 166 2.05 8.50 -12.54
CA ASN A 166 2.17 7.09 -12.88
C ASN A 166 2.92 6.29 -11.80
N LYS A 167 4.03 6.81 -11.27
CA LYS A 167 4.79 6.16 -10.19
C LYS A 167 3.93 5.90 -8.96
N PHE A 168 3.09 6.87 -8.59
CA PHE A 168 2.13 6.72 -7.51
C PHE A 168 1.02 5.73 -7.87
N LYS A 169 0.34 5.96 -8.99
CA LYS A 169 -0.80 5.16 -9.47
C LYS A 169 -0.47 3.66 -9.54
N TRP A 170 0.72 3.31 -10.02
CA TRP A 170 1.13 1.91 -10.12
C TRP A 170 1.30 1.23 -8.75
N GLN A 171 1.50 1.97 -7.66
CA GLN A 171 1.51 1.37 -6.32
C GLN A 171 0.14 1.50 -5.64
N SER A 172 -0.56 2.62 -5.77
CA SER A 172 -1.84 2.86 -5.09
C SER A 172 -3.00 2.06 -5.67
N GLU A 173 -2.97 1.74 -6.96
CA GLU A 173 -3.99 0.90 -7.61
C GLU A 173 -3.64 -0.61 -7.62
N TYR A 174 -2.57 -1.02 -6.95
CA TYR A 174 -2.24 -2.43 -6.81
C TYR A 174 -3.22 -3.12 -5.86
N THR A 175 -3.74 -4.29 -6.25
CA THR A 175 -4.58 -5.12 -5.39
C THR A 175 -3.81 -6.35 -4.97
N SER A 176 -3.48 -6.45 -3.68
CA SER A 176 -2.80 -7.62 -3.17
C SER A 176 -3.71 -8.85 -3.20
N PRO A 177 -3.23 -10.03 -3.65
CA PRO A 177 -3.98 -11.28 -3.57
C PRO A 177 -4.20 -11.77 -2.13
N ASN A 178 -3.56 -11.13 -1.14
CA ASN A 178 -3.65 -11.49 0.26
C ASN A 178 -4.46 -10.43 1.01
N ASP A 179 -5.79 -10.56 0.98
CA ASP A 179 -6.76 -9.68 1.64
C ASP A 179 -6.66 -8.20 1.24
N ASN A 180 -6.19 -7.91 0.01
CA ASN A 180 -5.93 -6.55 -0.44
C ASN A 180 -5.09 -5.73 0.56
N ARG A 181 -4.07 -6.35 1.15
CA ARG A 181 -3.29 -5.79 2.25
C ARG A 181 -2.35 -4.62 1.88
N TRP A 182 -2.35 -4.12 0.65
CA TRP A 182 -1.48 -3.01 0.26
C TRP A 182 -2.27 -1.71 0.23
N ASN A 183 -1.99 -0.78 1.15
CA ASN A 183 -2.66 0.52 1.20
C ASN A 183 -1.63 1.64 0.98
N LEU A 184 -1.92 2.50 0.01
CA LEU A 184 -1.16 3.69 -0.35
C LEU A 184 -2.17 4.72 -0.88
N ASP A 185 -2.81 5.42 0.04
CA ASP A 185 -4.07 6.13 -0.28
C ASP A 185 -3.83 7.55 -0.81
N ASP A 186 -2.67 8.16 -0.52
CA ASP A 186 -2.42 9.56 -0.82
C ASP A 186 -0.91 9.87 -0.99
N HIS A 187 -0.61 11.05 -1.52
CA HIS A 187 0.75 11.59 -1.68
C HIS A 187 0.84 13.06 -1.30
N PHE A 188 2.03 13.51 -0.87
CA PHE A 188 2.20 14.85 -0.29
C PHE A 188 2.32 15.99 -1.32
N TYR A 189 2.62 15.68 -2.59
CA TYR A 189 2.76 16.71 -3.63
C TYR A 189 1.40 16.98 -4.29
N VAL A 190 1.10 18.26 -4.51
CA VAL A 190 -0.08 18.72 -5.25
C VAL A 190 0.46 19.59 -6.40
N HIS A 191 0.14 19.22 -7.64
CA HIS A 191 0.58 19.91 -8.86
C HIS A 191 -0.56 20.61 -9.58
#